data_AF-A0A956MWK7-F1
#
_entry.id   AF-A0A956MWK7-F1
#
_cell.length_a   1.000
_cell.length_b   1.000
_cell.length_c   1.000
_cell.angle_alpha   90.00
_cell.angle_beta   90.00
_cell.angle_gamma   90.00
#
_symmetry.space_group_name_H-M   'P 1'
#
loop_
_entity.id
_entity.type
_entity.pdbx_description
1 polymer ?
#
loop_
_entity_poly.entity_id
_entity_poly.type
_entity_poly.pdbx_seq_one_letter_code
_entity_poly.pdbx_strand_id
1 'polypeptide(L)' 'KKLEKESFLIRVKDENDKRAYKLYLTEKSKDMEDNIKGILYECEKHISKDLSQEEVDFLLTVLKKICISQNIK' A
#
# COMPACT_ATOMS: atom_id res chain seq x y z
N LYS A 1 6.38 -8.67 -13.23
CA LYS A 1 5.75 -9.82 -13.91
C LYS A 1 5.39 -10.99 -13.00
N LYS A 2 6.06 -11.21 -11.85
CA LYS A 2 5.73 -12.35 -10.95
C LYS A 2 4.26 -12.35 -10.50
N LEU A 3 3.76 -11.20 -10.04
CA LEU A 3 2.37 -11.03 -9.60
C LEU A 3 1.34 -11.24 -10.72
N GLU A 4 1.68 -10.90 -11.97
CA GLU A 4 0.82 -11.22 -13.13
C GLU A 4 0.84 -12.73 -13.44
N LYS A 5 2.01 -13.37 -13.40
CA LYS A 5 2.16 -14.82 -13.60
C LYS A 5 1.41 -15.63 -12.55
N GLU A 6 1.36 -15.14 -11.32
CA GLU A 6 0.67 -15.77 -10.19
C GLU A 6 -0.81 -15.35 -10.08
N SER A 7 -1.32 -14.62 -11.10
CA SER A 7 -2.72 -14.19 -11.21
C SER A 7 -3.20 -13.30 -10.06
N PHE A 8 -2.30 -12.47 -9.51
CA PHE A 8 -2.64 -11.43 -8.55
C PHE A 8 -2.94 -10.08 -9.23
N LEU A 9 -2.36 -9.85 -10.41
CA LEU A 9 -2.56 -8.63 -11.19
C LEU A 9 -2.95 -8.94 -12.64
N ILE A 10 -3.89 -8.16 -13.17
CA ILE A 10 -4.23 -8.11 -14.60
C ILE A 10 -3.65 -6.83 -15.17
N ARG A 11 -3.00 -6.94 -16.33
CA ARG A 11 -2.47 -5.81 -17.09
C ARG A 11 -3.34 -5.61 -18.33
N VAL A 12 -3.98 -4.45 -18.44
CA VAL A 12 -4.78 -4.06 -19.60
C VAL A 12 -4.14 -2.86 -20.28
N LYS A 13 -4.09 -2.86 -21.62
CA LYS A 13 -3.53 -1.73 -22.38
C LYS A 13 -4.45 -0.51 -22.24
N ASP A 14 -3.86 0.67 -22.05
CA ASP A 14 -4.66 1.89 -21.99
C ASP A 14 -5.25 2.21 -23.38
N GLU A 15 -6.52 2.65 -23.39
CA GLU A 15 -7.26 2.92 -24.63
C GLU A 15 -6.80 4.22 -25.31
N ASN A 16 -6.30 5.18 -24.53
CA ASN A 16 -5.88 6.51 -24.98
C ASN A 16 -4.36 6.60 -25.25
N ASP A 17 -3.54 5.87 -24.49
CA ASP A 17 -2.09 5.72 -24.75
C ASP A 17 -1.68 4.25 -24.88
N LYS A 18 -1.43 3.81 -26.12
CA LYS A 18 -0.99 2.44 -26.43
C LYS A 18 0.39 2.07 -25.86
N ARG A 19 1.13 2.99 -25.26
CA ARG A 19 2.38 2.72 -24.53
C ARG A 19 2.14 2.49 -23.05
N ALA A 20 0.98 2.89 -22.52
CA ALA A 20 0.60 2.74 -21.13
C ALA A 20 -0.22 1.46 -20.89
N TYR A 21 -0.18 1.01 -19.64
CA TYR A 21 -0.95 -0.13 -19.15
C TYR A 21 -1.59 0.21 -17.81
N LYS A 22 -2.84 -0.20 -17.64
CA LYS A 22 -3.56 -0.18 -16.37
C LYS A 22 -3.38 -1.52 -15.68
N LEU A 23 -3.08 -1.48 -14.38
CA LEU A 23 -2.97 -2.67 -13.53
C LEU A 23 -4.20 -2.76 -12.65
N TYR A 24 -4.78 -3.96 -12.57
CA TYR A 24 -5.95 -4.25 -11.76
C TYR A 24 -5.68 -5.45 -10.86
N LEU A 25 -6.22 -5.42 -9.64
CA LEU A 25 -6.25 -6.59 -8.77
C LEU A 25 -7.24 -7.63 -9.33
N THR A 26 -6.88 -8.90 -9.24
CA THR A 26 -7.81 -10.01 -9.47
C THR A 26 -8.68 -10.25 -8.25
N GLU A 27 -9.77 -11.02 -8.40
CA GLU A 27 -10.57 -11.48 -7.26
C GLU A 27 -9.72 -12.27 -6.25
N LYS A 28 -8.81 -13.14 -6.73
CA LYS A 28 -7.82 -13.84 -5.88
C LYS A 28 -7.04 -12.89 -4.96
N SER A 29 -6.64 -11.72 -5.46
CA SER A 29 -5.93 -10.72 -4.65
C SER A 29 -6.83 -10.04 -3.64
N LYS A 30 -8.09 -9.76 -4.01
CA LYS A 30 -9.08 -9.14 -3.12
C LYS A 30 -9.45 -10.09 -1.98
N ASP A 31 -9.58 -11.38 -2.26
CA ASP A 31 -9.84 -12.41 -1.26
C ASP A 31 -8.73 -12.51 -0.19
N MET A 32 -7.52 -12.06 -0.53
CA MET A 32 -6.37 -12.03 0.39
C MET A 32 -6.20 -10.69 1.11
N GLU A 33 -6.99 -9.68 0.76
CA GLU A 33 -6.82 -8.31 1.25
C GLU A 33 -6.90 -8.25 2.78
N ASP A 34 -7.90 -8.91 3.37
CA ASP A 34 -8.08 -8.92 4.82
C ASP A 34 -6.94 -9.64 5.56
N ASN A 35 -6.44 -10.74 5.00
CA ASN A 35 -5.29 -11.45 5.56
C ASN A 35 -4.02 -10.59 5.55
N ILE A 36 -3.78 -9.89 4.44
CA ILE A 36 -2.62 -9.00 4.32
C ILE A 36 -2.75 -7.81 5.27
N LYS A 37 -3.94 -7.20 5.37
CA LYS A 37 -4.22 -6.13 6.33
C LYS A 37 -4.05 -6.59 7.77
N GLY A 38 -4.47 -7.81 8.10
CA GLY A 38 -4.28 -8.39 9.42
C GLY A 38 -2.80 -8.50 9.80
N ILE A 39 -1.97 -9.04 8.90
CA ILE A 39 -0.51 -9.11 9.12
C ILE A 39 0.09 -7.71 9.28
N LEU A 40 -0.35 -6.75 8.46
CA LEU A 40 0.14 -5.37 8.52
C LEU A 40 -0.22 -4.72 9.86
N TYR A 41 -1.45 -4.92 10.35
CA TYR A 41 -1.91 -4.40 11.63
C TYR A 41 -1.14 -5.00 12.82
N GLU A 42 -0.86 -6.31 12.79
CA GLU A 42 -0.04 -6.95 13.82
C GLU A 42 1.40 -6.40 13.81
N CYS A 43 1.97 -6.18 12.62
CA CYS A 43 3.27 -5.51 12.50
C CYS A 43 3.23 -4.08 13.05
N GLU A 44 2.22 -3.29 12.67
CA GLU A 44 2.03 -1.92 13.15
C GLU A 44 1.98 -1.91 14.68
N LYS A 45 1.12 -2.74 15.28
CA LYS A 45 0.97 -2.86 16.73
C LYS A 45 2.27 -3.29 17.41
N HIS A 46 3.04 -4.20 16.80
CA HIS A 46 4.30 -4.63 17.37
C HIS A 46 5.36 -3.52 17.36
N ILE A 47 5.42 -2.74 16.29
CA ILE A 47 6.39 -1.66 16.14
C ILE A 47 6.04 -0.47 17.04
N SER A 48 4.74 -0.21 17.26
CA SER A 48 4.26 0.90 18.10
C SER A 48 3.98 0.51 19.56
N LYS A 49 4.24 -0.73 19.96
CA LYS A 49 3.82 -1.30 21.26
C LYS A 49 4.25 -0.50 22.50
N ASP A 50 5.40 0.19 22.42
CA ASP A 50 6.00 0.92 23.53
C ASP A 50 5.66 2.43 23.49
N LEU A 51 4.89 2.86 22.48
CA LEU A 51 4.45 4.24 22.30
C LEU A 51 3.03 4.42 22.82
N SER A 52 2.77 5.53 23.48
CA SER A 52 1.42 6.01 23.74
C SER A 52 0.74 6.45 22.43
N GLN A 53 -0.60 6.52 22.44
CA GLN A 53 -1.36 6.99 21.28
C GLN A 53 -0.96 8.42 20.88
N GLU A 54 -0.67 9.28 21.86
CA GLU A 54 -0.21 10.65 21.60
C GLU A 54 1.15 10.68 20.87
N GLU A 55 2.09 9.83 21.27
CA GLU A 55 3.40 9.71 20.61
C GLU A 55 3.26 9.16 19.19
N VAL A 56 2.38 8.19 18.97
CA VAL A 56 2.06 7.67 17.63
C VAL A 56 1.48 8.78 16.74
N ASP A 57 0.53 9.56 17.25
CA ASP A 57 -0.10 10.65 16.51
C ASP A 57 0.91 11.77 16.18
N PHE A 58 1.80 12.08 17.12
CA PHE A 58 2.89 13.02 16.90
C PHE A 58 3.88 12.51 15.84
N LEU A 59 4.31 11.25 15.94
CA LEU A 59 5.19 10.60 14.97
C LEU A 59 4.59 10.64 13.56
N LEU A 60 3.31 10.27 13.42
CA LEU A 60 2.59 10.33 12.15
C LEU A 60 2.52 11.76 11.62
N THR A 61 2.35 12.75 12.48
CA THR A 61 2.34 14.17 12.09
C THR A 61 3.69 14.62 11.53
N VAL A 62 4.79 14.23 12.18
CA VAL A 62 6.15 14.55 11.71
C VAL A 62 6.46 13.82 10.40
N LEU A 63 6.14 12.53 10.30
CA LEU A 63 6.34 11.74 9.07
C LEU A 63 5.54 12.31 7.90
N LYS A 64 4.28 12.72 8.11
CA LYS A 64 3.47 13.38 7.08
C LYS A 64 4.13 14.66 6.58
N LYS A 65 4.68 15.50 7.49
CA LYS A 65 5.39 16.72 7.09
C LYS A 65 6.62 16.40 6.24
N ILE A 66 7.39 15.38 6.62
CA ILE A 66 8.55 14.93 5.83
C ILE A 66 8.08 14.47 4.45
N CYS A 67 7.15 13.53 4.35
CA CYS A 67 6.67 12.98 3.08
C CYS A 67 6.03 14.04 2.17
N ILE A 68 5.23 14.94 2.71
CA ILE A 68 4.60 16.03 1.95
C ILE A 68 5.65 17.05 1.48
N SER A 69 6.64 17.36 2.31
CA SER A 69 7.76 18.24 1.91
C SER A 69 8.60 17.64 0.77
N GLN A 70 8.58 16.32 0.59
CA GLN A 70 9.25 15.64 -0.53
C GLN A 70 8.40 15.57 -1.81
N ASN A 71 7.10 15.91 -1.76
CA ASN A 71 6.20 15.93 -2.92
C ASN A 71 6.24 17.24 -3.72
N ILE A 72 7.25 18.10 -3.51
CA ILE A 72 7.54 19.23 -4.41
C ILE A 72 8.45 18.71 -5.53
N LYS A 73 7.83 18.22 -6.61
CA LYS A 73 8.44 18.14 -7.95
C LYS A 73 7.44 18.61 -8.99
#